data_AF-F0IK96-F1
#
_entry.id   AF-F0IK96-F1
#
_cell.length_a   1.000
_cell.length_b   1.000
_cell.length_c   1.000
_cell.angle_alpha   90.00
_cell.angle_beta   90.00
_cell.angle_gamma   90.00
#
_symmetry.space_group_name_H-M   'P 1'
#
loop_
_entity.id
_entity.type
_entity.pdbx_description
1 polymer ?
#
loop_
_entity_poly.entity_id
_entity_poly.type
_entity_poly.pdbx_seq_one_letter_code
_entity_poly.pdbx_strand_id
1 'polypeptide(L)'
;MINQSNNIPLMSFWPQVYNKILDGEKLLEYRRVFPKNCKCAFMYISTPVKAISGIIYFDNILHLDNLIGQFDEQTETRINNYLDKYHYAGTIKAIQKINPITLEELRNGVPNFTVPQSYLYIDNYPALKDFIFKNLILDGDIITNNLEDILPDKLCK
;
A
#
# COMPACT_ATOMS: atom_id res chain seq x y z
N MET A 1 -13.26 -5.46 -5.50
CA MET A 1 -13.41 -5.53 -4.03
C MET A 1 -12.47 -6.60 -3.50
N ILE A 2 -11.94 -6.42 -2.29
CA ILE A 2 -11.09 -7.42 -1.64
C ILE A 2 -11.87 -8.73 -1.45
N ASN A 3 -11.26 -9.87 -1.76
CA ASN A 3 -11.87 -11.19 -1.59
C ASN A 3 -10.86 -12.12 -0.90
N GLN A 4 -11.35 -12.98 -0.01
CA GLN A 4 -10.58 -13.97 0.74
C GLN A 4 -9.81 -14.95 -0.15
N SER A 5 -10.12 -15.08 -1.44
CA SER A 5 -9.41 -15.95 -2.38
C SER A 5 -8.10 -15.39 -2.93
N ASN A 6 -7.74 -14.14 -2.60
CA ASN A 6 -6.55 -13.48 -3.12
C ASN A 6 -5.39 -13.52 -2.13
N ASN A 7 -4.16 -13.66 -2.66
CA ASN A 7 -2.94 -13.51 -1.89
C ASN A 7 -2.72 -12.05 -1.49
N ILE A 8 -3.34 -11.63 -0.38
CA ILE A 8 -3.41 -10.24 0.04
C ILE A 8 -2.23 -9.90 0.97
N PRO A 9 -1.38 -8.93 0.61
CA PRO A 9 -0.37 -8.42 1.51
C PRO A 9 -0.95 -7.50 2.59
N LEU A 10 -0.38 -7.56 3.79
CA LEU A 10 -0.45 -6.54 4.82
C LEU A 10 0.82 -5.70 4.75
N MET A 11 0.69 -4.42 4.39
CA MET A 11 1.80 -3.50 4.18
C MET A 11 1.83 -2.43 5.27
N SER A 12 3.03 -2.11 5.76
CA SER A 12 3.23 -1.05 6.77
C SER A 12 3.41 0.33 6.11
N PHE A 13 2.73 1.35 6.62
CA PHE A 13 2.78 2.74 6.16
C PHE A 13 2.99 3.71 7.32
N TRP A 14 3.62 4.84 7.04
CA TRP A 14 3.68 5.97 7.98
C TRP A 14 2.34 6.73 8.00
N PRO A 15 1.91 7.28 9.15
CA PRO A 15 0.66 8.06 9.25
C PRO A 15 0.55 9.20 8.23
N GLN A 16 1.63 9.97 8.03
CA GLN A 16 1.66 11.04 7.03
C GLN A 16 1.48 10.55 5.59
N VAL A 17 1.93 9.34 5.28
CA VAL A 17 1.76 8.74 3.95
C VAL A 17 0.31 8.32 3.76
N TYR A 18 -0.30 7.73 4.78
CA TYR A 18 -1.71 7.36 4.77
C TYR A 18 -2.61 8.58 4.54
N ASN A 19 -2.39 9.68 5.28
CA ASN A 19 -3.17 10.91 5.11
C ASN A 19 -3.05 11.47 3.68
N LYS A 20 -1.83 11.58 3.14
CA LYS A 20 -1.63 12.01 1.74
C LYS A 20 -2.33 11.13 0.70
N ILE A 21 -2.52 9.84 0.99
CA ILE A 21 -3.26 8.94 0.11
C ILE A 21 -4.77 9.21 0.23
N LEU A 22 -5.27 9.42 1.44
CA LEU A 22 -6.68 9.79 1.67
C LEU A 22 -7.04 11.13 1.01
N ASP A 23 -6.13 12.10 1.08
CA ASP A 23 -6.32 13.44 0.51
C ASP A 23 -6.12 13.46 -1.02
N GLY A 24 -5.79 12.33 -1.65
CA GLY A 24 -5.53 12.23 -3.10
C GLY A 24 -4.22 12.87 -3.56
N GLU A 25 -3.39 13.37 -2.64
CA GLU A 25 -2.11 14.02 -2.95
C GLU A 25 -1.05 13.00 -3.42
N LYS A 26 -1.06 11.81 -2.83
CA LYS A 26 -0.12 10.72 -3.16
C LYS A 26 -0.79 9.69 -4.06
N LEU A 27 -0.36 9.66 -5.33
CA LEU A 27 -0.88 8.77 -6.37
C LEU A 27 0.04 7.57 -6.68
N LEU A 28 1.27 7.58 -6.16
CA LEU A 28 2.28 6.54 -6.39
C LEU A 28 2.86 6.08 -5.06
N GLU A 29 2.84 4.76 -4.82
CA GLU A 29 3.49 4.13 -3.67
C GLU A 29 4.83 3.52 -4.09
N TYR A 30 5.92 4.01 -3.52
CA TYR A 30 7.27 3.55 -3.84
C TYR A 30 7.76 2.51 -2.85
N ARG A 31 8.31 1.41 -3.35
CA ARG A 31 8.91 0.35 -2.53
C ARG A 31 10.19 -0.17 -3.16
N ARG A 32 11.11 -0.63 -2.31
CA ARG A 32 12.30 -1.37 -2.76
C ARG A 32 11.93 -2.74 -3.33
N VAL A 33 10.98 -3.42 -2.69
CA VAL A 33 10.39 -4.68 -3.14
C VAL A 33 8.88 -4.56 -3.03
N PHE A 34 8.17 -4.97 -4.07
CA PHE A 34 6.71 -4.93 -4.12
C PHE A 34 6.11 -6.35 -4.10
N PRO A 35 4.98 -6.60 -3.43
CA PRO A 35 4.30 -7.90 -3.52
C PRO A 35 3.98 -8.27 -4.97
N LYS A 36 4.17 -9.54 -5.33
CA LYS A 36 3.94 -10.03 -6.71
C LYS A 36 2.45 -9.99 -7.04
N ASN A 37 2.11 -9.53 -8.25
CA ASN A 37 0.73 -9.43 -8.73
C ASN A 37 -0.20 -8.67 -7.76
N CYS A 38 0.34 -7.69 -7.04
CA CYS A 38 -0.40 -6.95 -6.02
C CYS A 38 -1.47 -6.07 -6.66
N LYS A 39 -2.74 -6.40 -6.42
CA LYS A 39 -3.90 -5.57 -6.81
C LYS A 39 -4.49 -4.79 -5.64
N CYS A 40 -4.26 -5.25 -4.41
CA CYS A 40 -4.66 -4.55 -3.20
C CYS A 40 -3.81 -4.99 -2.00
N ALA A 41 -3.81 -4.20 -0.94
CA ALA A 41 -3.16 -4.53 0.33
C ALA A 41 -3.96 -3.99 1.52
N PHE A 42 -3.90 -4.67 2.66
CA PHE A 42 -4.27 -4.05 3.94
C PHE A 42 -3.17 -3.07 4.36
N MET A 43 -3.56 -1.93 4.91
CA MET A 43 -2.66 -0.87 5.35
C MET A 43 -2.53 -0.88 6.87
N TYR A 44 -1.41 -1.40 7.39
CA TYR A 44 -1.03 -1.19 8.78
C TYR A 44 -0.35 0.18 8.92
N ILE A 45 -0.95 1.08 9.70
CA ILE A 45 -0.42 2.40 9.94
C ILE A 45 0.44 2.35 11.21
N SER A 46 1.71 2.74 11.07
CA SER A 46 2.68 2.69 12.15
C SER A 46 2.41 3.73 13.25
N THR A 47 3.32 3.86 14.20
CA THR A 47 3.21 4.81 15.32
C THR A 47 2.93 6.24 14.83
N PRO A 48 2.00 6.98 15.46
CA PRO A 48 1.28 6.64 16.70
C PRO A 48 -0.03 5.85 16.50
N VAL A 49 -0.49 5.62 15.27
CA VAL A 49 -1.79 4.98 14.99
C VAL A 49 -1.81 3.50 15.40
N LYS A 50 -0.79 2.74 15.00
CA LYS A 50 -0.63 1.30 15.34
C LYS A 50 -1.90 0.47 15.09
N ALA A 51 -2.44 0.54 13.87
CA ALA A 51 -3.66 -0.18 13.51
C ALA A 51 -3.71 -0.50 12.01
N ILE A 52 -4.48 -1.51 11.61
CA ILE A 52 -4.90 -1.67 10.22
C ILE A 52 -6.05 -0.70 9.99
N SER A 53 -5.88 0.27 9.10
CA SER A 53 -6.84 1.39 8.97
C SER A 53 -7.41 1.57 7.57
N GLY A 54 -6.93 0.81 6.59
CA GLY A 54 -7.50 0.87 5.25
C GLY A 54 -7.10 -0.29 4.36
N ILE A 55 -7.71 -0.30 3.18
CA ILE A 55 -7.37 -1.15 2.06
C ILE A 55 -6.95 -0.23 0.91
N ILE A 56 -5.75 -0.44 0.40
CA ILE A 56 -5.23 0.26 -0.78
C ILE A 56 -5.39 -0.63 -2.01
N TYR A 57 -5.78 -0.04 -3.14
CA TYR A 57 -5.94 -0.71 -4.42
C TYR A 57 -4.96 -0.15 -5.44
N PHE A 58 -4.31 -1.03 -6.20
CA PHE A 58 -3.35 -0.67 -7.21
C PHE A 58 -3.86 -1.01 -8.62
N ASP A 59 -3.58 -0.14 -9.58
CA ASP A 59 -3.85 -0.43 -11.00
C ASP A 59 -2.67 -1.17 -11.64
N ASN A 60 -1.52 -0.48 -11.70
CA ASN A 60 -0.27 -0.95 -12.27
C ASN A 60 0.89 -0.86 -11.26
N ILE A 61 1.81 -1.81 -11.36
CA ILE A 61 3.09 -1.78 -10.63
C ILE A 61 4.20 -1.59 -11.65
N LEU A 62 4.87 -0.45 -11.59
CA LEU A 62 5.96 -0.08 -12.49
C LEU A 62 7.29 -0.52 -11.89
N HIS A 63 8.18 -1.07 -12.72
CA HIS A 63 9.58 -1.28 -12.37
C HIS A 63 10.35 -0.04 -12.85
N LEU A 64 10.96 0.71 -11.91
CA LEU A 64 11.57 2.00 -12.22
C LEU A 64 12.74 1.87 -13.20
N ASP A 65 13.55 0.81 -13.08
CA ASP A 65 14.66 0.54 -14.00
C ASP A 65 14.19 0.38 -15.46
N ASN A 66 12.96 -0.11 -15.68
CA ASN A 66 12.42 -0.27 -17.02
C ASN A 66 12.05 1.08 -17.66
N LEU A 67 11.92 2.15 -16.87
CA LEU A 67 11.51 3.48 -17.33
C LEU A 67 12.69 4.36 -17.77
N ILE A 68 13.93 3.93 -17.55
CA ILE A 68 15.13 4.66 -17.97
C ILE A 68 15.16 4.79 -19.50
N GLY A 69 15.45 6.01 -19.99
CA GLY A 69 15.43 6.33 -21.42
C GLY A 69 14.04 6.49 -22.04
N GLN A 70 12.95 6.44 -21.27
CA GLN A 70 11.59 6.64 -21.79
C GLN A 70 11.09 8.09 -21.71
N PHE A 71 11.81 8.97 -20.99
CA PHE A 71 11.37 10.34 -20.69
C PHE A 71 12.50 11.35 -20.89
N ASP A 72 12.22 12.64 -20.63
CA ASP A 72 13.23 13.70 -20.66
C ASP A 72 14.32 13.54 -19.59
N GLU A 73 15.43 14.25 -19.78
CA GLU A 73 16.62 14.19 -18.90
C GLU A 73 16.29 14.55 -17.44
N GLN A 74 15.37 15.49 -17.21
CA GLN A 74 14.96 15.91 -15.87
C GLN A 74 14.23 14.77 -15.14
N THR A 75 13.31 14.11 -15.83
CA THR A 75 12.57 12.96 -15.33
C THR A 75 13.51 11.78 -15.10
N GLU A 76 14.42 11.51 -16.04
CA GLU A 76 15.40 10.44 -15.88
C GLU A 76 16.30 10.66 -14.66
N THR A 77 16.77 11.90 -14.44
CA THR A 77 17.53 12.26 -13.23
C THR A 77 16.73 11.98 -11.95
N ARG A 78 15.44 12.30 -11.94
CA ARG A 78 14.54 11.99 -10.80
C ARG A 78 14.42 10.48 -10.57
N ILE A 79 14.27 9.68 -11.64
CA ILE A 79 14.19 8.22 -11.54
C ILE A 79 15.50 7.67 -10.98
N ASN A 80 16.65 8.06 -11.54
CA ASN A 80 17.96 7.61 -11.10
C ASN A 80 18.21 7.92 -9.61
N ASN A 81 17.84 9.11 -9.13
CA ASN A 81 17.95 9.48 -7.71
C ASN A 81 17.09 8.62 -6.77
N TYR A 82 16.02 8.00 -7.29
CA TYR A 82 15.13 7.14 -6.52
C TYR A 82 15.60 5.68 -6.48
N LEU A 83 16.34 5.22 -7.49
CA LEU A 83 16.77 3.82 -7.64
C LEU A 83 17.64 3.31 -6.48
N ASP A 84 18.33 4.20 -5.78
CA ASP A 84 19.09 3.85 -4.56
C ASP A 84 18.19 3.32 -3.43
N LYS A 85 16.92 3.75 -3.39
CA LYS A 85 15.98 3.48 -2.29
C LYS A 85 14.79 2.63 -2.72
N TYR A 86 14.33 2.79 -3.97
CA TYR A 86 13.10 2.22 -4.48
C TYR A 86 13.30 1.68 -5.89
N HIS A 87 12.71 0.52 -6.19
CA HIS A 87 12.74 -0.07 -7.54
C HIS A 87 11.35 -0.16 -8.16
N TYR A 88 10.30 0.04 -7.35
CA TYR A 88 8.92 -0.13 -7.77
C TYR A 88 8.08 1.08 -7.42
N ALA A 89 7.10 1.38 -8.28
CA ALA A 89 6.05 2.35 -8.03
C ALA A 89 4.67 1.73 -8.34
N GLY A 90 3.83 1.58 -7.32
CA GLY A 90 2.43 1.16 -7.49
C GLY A 90 1.51 2.36 -7.68
N THR A 91 0.76 2.40 -8.78
CA THR A 91 -0.25 3.45 -9.03
C THR A 91 -1.48 3.21 -8.15
N ILE A 92 -1.77 4.18 -7.28
CA ILE A 92 -2.83 4.06 -6.27
C ILE A 92 -4.17 4.38 -6.90
N LYS A 93 -4.90 3.34 -7.30
CA LYS A 93 -6.21 3.44 -7.93
C LYS A 93 -7.28 3.94 -6.98
N ALA A 94 -7.28 3.41 -5.77
CA ALA A 94 -8.29 3.72 -4.78
C ALA A 94 -7.81 3.39 -3.37
N ILE A 95 -8.49 3.97 -2.38
CA ILE A 95 -8.36 3.66 -0.97
C ILE A 95 -9.73 3.53 -0.33
N GLN A 96 -9.93 2.48 0.46
CA GLN A 96 -11.11 2.26 1.28
C GLN A 96 -10.69 2.33 2.75
N LYS A 97 -11.20 3.31 3.50
CA LYS A 97 -11.00 3.35 4.95
C LYS A 97 -11.78 2.21 5.61
N ILE A 98 -11.27 1.76 6.74
CA ILE A 98 -11.96 0.80 7.61
C ILE A 98 -11.92 1.32 9.04
N ASN A 99 -12.83 0.84 9.88
CA ASN A 99 -12.69 1.03 11.32
C ASN A 99 -11.35 0.41 11.75
N PRO A 100 -10.49 1.15 12.45
CA PRO A 100 -9.15 0.67 12.78
C PRO A 100 -9.18 -0.64 13.57
N ILE A 101 -8.43 -1.64 13.11
CA ILE A 101 -8.11 -2.85 13.88
C ILE A 101 -6.76 -2.61 14.55
N THR A 102 -6.78 -2.30 15.83
CA THR A 102 -5.61 -1.86 16.60
C THR A 102 -4.59 -2.99 16.81
N LEU A 103 -3.34 -2.61 17.07
CA LEU A 103 -2.29 -3.56 17.45
C LEU A 103 -2.65 -4.36 18.71
N GLU A 104 -3.39 -3.76 19.64
CA GLU A 104 -3.87 -4.44 20.84
C GLU A 104 -4.88 -5.55 20.50
N GLU A 105 -5.89 -5.23 19.69
CA GLU A 105 -6.86 -6.22 19.20
C GLU A 105 -6.19 -7.34 18.40
N LEU A 106 -5.23 -7.00 17.53
CA LEU A 106 -4.45 -7.99 16.78
C LEU A 106 -3.66 -8.92 17.70
N ARG A 107 -3.01 -8.39 18.74
CA ARG A 107 -2.24 -9.21 19.70
C ARG A 107 -3.13 -10.07 20.59
N ASN A 108 -4.32 -9.58 20.94
CA ASN A 108 -5.29 -10.33 21.74
C ASN A 108 -5.97 -11.43 20.91
N GLY A 109 -6.21 -11.19 19.62
CA GLY A 109 -6.90 -12.10 18.72
C GLY A 109 -6.02 -13.05 17.92
N VAL A 110 -4.74 -12.73 17.74
CA VAL A 110 -3.80 -13.50 16.93
C VAL A 110 -2.53 -13.77 17.74
N PRO A 111 -2.34 -15.01 18.24
CA PRO A 111 -1.18 -15.36 19.04
C PRO A 111 0.14 -15.03 18.33
N ASN A 112 1.08 -14.41 19.07
CA ASN A 112 2.42 -14.04 18.58
C ASN A 112 2.42 -13.08 17.37
N PHE A 113 1.36 -12.31 17.15
CA PHE A 113 1.34 -11.33 16.06
C PHE A 113 2.47 -10.31 16.19
N THR A 114 3.24 -10.18 15.10
CA THR A 114 4.27 -9.15 14.93
C THR A 114 3.97 -8.32 13.69
N VAL A 115 4.25 -7.03 13.79
CA VAL A 115 4.03 -6.08 12.68
C VAL A 115 5.04 -6.35 11.57
N PRO A 116 4.63 -6.39 10.29
CA PRO A 116 5.57 -6.57 9.19
C PRO A 116 6.52 -5.37 9.07
N GLN A 117 7.82 -5.63 8.90
CA GLN A 117 8.82 -4.59 8.65
C GLN A 117 8.64 -3.92 7.27
N SER A 118 8.22 -4.68 6.27
CA SER A 118 7.88 -4.18 4.92
C SER A 118 6.45 -4.58 4.57
N TYR A 119 6.24 -5.89 4.32
CA TYR A 119 4.93 -6.50 4.15
C TYR A 119 4.99 -7.98 4.52
N LEU A 120 3.83 -8.60 4.76
CA LEU A 120 3.66 -10.05 4.81
C LEU A 120 2.42 -10.44 4.00
N TYR A 121 2.34 -11.67 3.52
CA TYR A 121 1.13 -12.20 2.89
C TYR A 121 0.24 -12.84 3.95
N ILE A 122 -0.98 -12.33 4.15
CA ILE A 122 -1.87 -12.84 5.21
C ILE A 122 -2.34 -14.27 4.94
N ASP A 123 -2.28 -14.72 3.69
CA ASP A 123 -2.61 -16.10 3.29
C ASP A 123 -1.68 -17.13 3.93
N ASN A 124 -0.46 -16.73 4.30
CA ASN A 124 0.48 -17.58 5.03
C ASN A 124 0.17 -17.65 6.54
N TYR A 125 -0.81 -16.87 7.01
CA TYR A 125 -1.19 -16.74 8.42
C TYR A 125 -2.72 -16.86 8.58
N PRO A 126 -3.29 -18.08 8.51
CA PRO A 126 -4.74 -18.27 8.53
C PRO A 126 -5.45 -17.58 9.70
N ALA A 127 -4.91 -17.69 10.92
CA ALA A 127 -5.48 -17.02 12.09
C ALA A 127 -5.51 -15.48 11.95
N LEU A 128 -4.47 -14.89 11.38
CA LEU A 128 -4.43 -13.45 11.11
C LEU A 128 -5.45 -13.06 10.04
N LYS A 129 -5.51 -13.83 8.96
CA LYS A 129 -6.45 -13.61 7.86
C LYS A 129 -7.89 -13.65 8.38
N ASP A 130 -8.26 -14.71 9.07
CA ASP A 130 -9.59 -14.90 9.65
C ASP A 130 -9.93 -13.77 10.61
N PHE A 131 -8.99 -13.37 11.47
CA PHE A 131 -9.19 -12.27 12.41
C PHE A 131 -9.43 -10.93 11.69
N ILE A 132 -8.62 -10.59 10.67
CA ILE A 132 -8.81 -9.35 9.91
C ILE A 132 -10.17 -9.34 9.22
N PHE A 133 -10.53 -10.42 8.51
CA PHE A 133 -11.79 -10.47 7.77
C PHE A 133 -13.02 -10.47 8.69
N LYS A 134 -12.95 -11.11 9.87
CA LYS A 134 -14.03 -11.11 10.86
C LYS A 134 -14.28 -9.71 11.44
N ASN A 135 -13.24 -8.90 11.59
CA ASN A 135 -13.32 -7.56 12.17
C ASN A 135 -13.30 -6.45 11.12
N LEU A 136 -13.41 -6.79 9.83
CA LEU A 136 -13.38 -5.82 8.73
C LEU A 136 -14.70 -5.05 8.66
N ILE A 137 -14.68 -3.79 9.08
CA ILE A 137 -15.83 -2.87 8.97
C ILE A 137 -15.40 -1.68 8.11
N LEU A 138 -16.07 -1.48 6.98
CA LEU A 138 -15.77 -0.36 6.07
C LEU A 138 -16.20 0.97 6.71
N ASP A 139 -15.37 1.99 6.58
CA ASP A 139 -15.63 3.35 7.07
C ASP A 139 -15.84 4.31 5.89
N GLY A 140 -17.11 4.55 5.55
CA GLY A 140 -17.51 5.41 4.44
C GLY A 140 -17.21 4.81 3.06
N ASP A 141 -17.31 5.66 2.04
CA ASP A 141 -17.18 5.27 0.64
C ASP A 141 -15.71 5.12 0.21
N ILE A 142 -15.51 4.33 -0.84
CA ILE A 142 -14.21 4.20 -1.49
C ILE A 142 -13.81 5.50 -2.17
N ILE A 143 -12.57 5.94 -1.95
CA ILE A 143 -11.99 7.11 -2.61
C ILE A 143 -11.22 6.60 -3.83
N THR A 144 -11.59 7.06 -5.03
CA THR A 144 -10.97 6.66 -6.30
C THR A 144 -10.18 7.81 -6.90
N ASN A 145 -8.97 7.54 -7.37
CA ASN A 145 -8.14 8.54 -8.04
C ASN A 145 -8.31 8.49 -9.55
N ASN A 146 -8.22 9.65 -10.21
CA ASN A 146 -7.92 9.70 -11.64
C ASN A 146 -6.41 9.46 -11.84
N LEU A 147 -6.07 8.45 -12.65
CA LEU A 147 -4.70 8.07 -12.97
C LEU A 147 -4.30 8.44 -14.41
N GLU A 148 -5.14 9.18 -15.13
CA GLU A 148 -4.80 9.75 -16.43
C GLU A 148 -3.63 10.74 -16.28
N ASP A 149 -2.66 10.63 -17.19
CA ASP A 149 -1.53 11.55 -17.33
C ASP A 149 -0.69 11.79 -16.07
N ILE A 150 -0.69 10.86 -15.11
CA ILE A 150 0.15 10.98 -13.91
C ILE A 150 1.64 10.77 -14.21
N LEU A 151 1.99 10.16 -15.35
CA LEU A 151 3.36 9.98 -15.80
C LEU A 151 3.67 10.90 -16.98
N PRO A 152 4.89 11.48 -17.06
CA PRO A 152 5.98 11.37 -16.08
C PRO A 152 5.83 12.30 -14.87
N ASP A 153 4.84 13.18 -14.87
CA ASP A 153 4.79 14.32 -13.97
C ASP A 153 4.87 13.96 -12.49
N LYS A 154 4.14 12.94 -12.03
CA LYS A 154 4.10 12.55 -10.61
C LYS A 154 5.21 11.55 -10.21
N LEU A 155 5.99 11.05 -11.17
CA LEU A 155 6.99 9.99 -10.96
C LEU A 155 8.23 10.50 -10.24
N CYS A 156 8.62 9.92 -9.11
CA CYS A 156 9.83 10.30 -8.36
C CYS A 156 9.87 11.80 -8.01
N LYS A 157 8.77 12.31 -7.43
CA LYS A 157 8.57 13.73 -7.03
C LYS A 157 8.54 13.88 -5.52
#